data_AF-A0A1I2RZL6-F1
#
_entry.id   AF-A0A1I2RZL6-F1
#
_cell.length_a   1.000
_cell.length_b   1.000
_cell.length_c   1.000
_cell.angle_alpha   90.00
_cell.angle_beta   90.00
_cell.angle_gamma   90.00
#
_symmetry.space_group_name_H-M   'P 1'
#
loop_
_entity.id
_entity.type
_entity.pdbx_description
1 polymer ?
#
loop_
_entity_poly.entity_id
_entity_poly.type
_entity_poly.pdbx_seq_one_letter_code
_entity_poly.pdbx_strand_id
1 'polypeptide(L)' 'MEAALEPHTFLRDGVAYEVRFTHAPEAWIAAIHRAGEATAQIVAFPHGRGYDPDDVRGSLVAGCEAMVPNLPWPGITRH' A
#
# COMPACT_ATOMS: atom_id res chain seq x y z
N MET A 1 1.75 21.61 3.64
CA MET A 1 0.66 20.67 3.97
C MET A 1 0.80 19.52 3.01
N GLU A 2 1.33 18.39 3.47
CA GLU A 2 1.52 17.20 2.63
C GLU A 2 0.14 16.68 2.22
N ALA A 3 -0.14 16.64 0.92
CA ALA A 3 -1.38 16.08 0.39
C ALA A 3 -1.29 14.55 0.53
N ALA A 4 -1.62 14.04 1.73
CA ALA A 4 -1.90 12.62 1.91
C ALA A 4 -3.16 12.30 1.10
N LEU A 5 -3.06 11.33 0.18
CA LEU A 5 -4.26 10.81 -0.47
C LEU A 5 -5.14 10.15 0.60
N GLU A 6 -6.44 10.16 0.37
CA GLU A 6 -7.36 9.50 1.29
C GLU A 6 -6.97 8.02 1.42
N PRO A 7 -6.93 7.49 2.66
CA PRO A 7 -6.62 6.10 2.90
C PRO A 7 -7.60 5.20 2.12
N HIS A 8 -7.08 4.15 1.51
CA HIS A 8 -7.86 3.17 0.79
C HIS A 8 -8.00 1.91 1.63
N THR A 9 -9.24 1.53 1.95
CA THR A 9 -9.52 0.30 2.68
C THR A 9 -10.15 -0.73 1.75
N PHE A 10 -9.61 -1.93 1.73
CA PHE A 10 -10.15 -3.05 0.96
C PHE A 10 -10.16 -4.34 1.79
N LEU A 11 -11.05 -5.27 1.44
CA LEU A 11 -11.15 -6.57 2.11
C LEU A 11 -10.64 -7.65 1.17
N ARG A 12 -9.73 -8.49 1.66
CA ARG A 12 -9.14 -9.59 0.88
C ARG A 12 -8.95 -10.81 1.76
N ASP A 13 -9.40 -11.97 1.27
CA ASP A 13 -9.37 -13.23 2.04
C ASP A 13 -9.97 -13.12 3.46
N GLY A 14 -11.01 -12.30 3.62
CA GLY A 14 -11.65 -12.05 4.92
C GLY A 14 -10.89 -11.11 5.86
N VAL A 15 -9.79 -10.51 5.40
CA VAL A 15 -8.95 -9.59 6.16
C VAL A 15 -9.11 -8.19 5.60
N ALA A 16 -9.36 -7.22 6.48
CA ALA A 16 -9.37 -5.81 6.10
C ALA A 16 -7.95 -5.26 6.03
N TYR A 17 -7.63 -4.56 4.95
CA TYR A 17 -6.37 -3.87 4.73
C TYR A 17 -6.65 -2.39 4.53
N GLU A 18 -5.89 -1.54 5.21
CA GLU A 18 -5.91 -0.10 5.04
C GLU A 18 -4.59 0.37 4.46
N VAL A 19 -4.62 1.08 3.35
CA VAL A 19 -3.45 1.61 2.66
C VAL A 19 -3.44 3.12 2.79
N ARG A 20 -2.37 3.66 3.35
CA ARG A 20 -2.12 5.10 3.43
C ARG A 20 -1.04 5.47 2.45
N PHE A 21 -1.33 6.39 1.54
CA PHE A 21 -0.36 6.86 0.56
C PHE A 21 0.20 8.22 0.99
N THR A 22 1.51 8.26 1.15
CA THR A 22 2.26 9.48 1.44
C THR A 22 3.07 9.84 0.21
N HIS A 23 2.89 11.07 -0.27
CA HIS A 23 3.69 11.60 -1.36
C HIS A 23 5.07 12.00 -0.85
N ALA A 24 6.13 11.38 -1.35
CA ALA A 24 7.51 11.81 -1.12
C ALA A 24 8.09 12.44 -2.40
N PRO A 25 9.19 13.22 -2.32
CA PRO A 25 9.73 13.95 -3.47
C PRO A 25 10.21 13.05 -4.63
N GLU A 26 10.59 11.82 -4.32
CA GLU A 26 11.21 10.88 -5.29
C GLU A 26 10.37 9.59 -5.50
N ALA A 27 9.32 9.39 -4.69
CA ALA A 27 8.49 8.19 -4.71
C ALA A 27 7.14 8.42 -4.03
N TRP A 28 6.19 7.54 -4.30
CA TRP A 28 5.00 7.34 -3.46
C TRP A 28 5.26 6.27 -2.42
N ILE A 29 4.94 6.55 -1.16
CA ILE A 29 5.08 5.59 -0.07
C ILE A 29 3.68 5.08 0.29
N ALA A 30 3.45 3.78 0.13
CA ALA A 30 2.22 3.11 0.56
C ALA A 30 2.46 2.35 1.87
N ALA A 31 1.84 2.80 2.95
CA ALA A 31 1.81 2.09 4.22
C ALA A 31 0.54 1.22 4.29
N ILE A 32 0.72 -0.10 4.19
CA ILE A 32 -0.36 -1.09 4.19
C ILE A 32 -0.47 -1.65 5.60
N HIS A 33 -1.57 -1.32 6.28
CA HIS A 33 -1.95 -1.85 7.57
C HIS A 33 -2.91 -3.01 7.38
N ARG A 34 -2.62 -4.14 8.02
CA ARG A 34 -3.51 -5.30 8.07
C ARG A 34 -4.30 -5.28 9.38
N ALA A 35 -5.61 -5.43 9.32
CA ALA A 35 -6.42 -5.58 10.51
C ALA A 35 -5.99 -6.84 11.29
N GLY A 36 -5.63 -6.64 12.57
CA GLY A 36 -5.10 -7.69 13.45
C GLY A 36 -3.58 -7.70 13.59
N GLU A 37 -2.84 -6.95 12.75
CA GLU A 37 -1.40 -6.79 12.86
C GLU A 37 -1.06 -5.39 13.40
N ALA A 38 -0.12 -5.32 14.34
CA ALA A 38 0.42 -4.04 14.82
C ALA A 38 1.42 -3.42 13.84
N THR A 39 1.85 -4.17 12.83
CA THR A 39 2.86 -3.73 11.86
C THR A 39 2.24 -3.31 10.54
N ALA A 40 2.77 -2.23 9.97
CA ALA A 40 2.43 -1.78 8.63
C ALA A 40 3.53 -2.20 7.67
N GLN A 41 3.16 -2.72 6.51
CA GLN A 41 4.09 -2.96 5.42
C GLN A 41 4.26 -1.67 4.61
N ILE A 42 5.48 -1.17 4.54
CA ILE A 42 5.79 0.05 3.77
C ILE A 42 6.35 -0.35 2.42
N VAL A 43 5.69 0.11 1.36
CA VAL A 43 6.09 -0.11 -0.03
C VAL A 43 6.41 1.24 -0.66
N ALA A 44 7.62 1.39 -1.19
CA ALA A 44 8.02 2.57 -1.94
C ALA A 44 7.83 2.32 -3.44
N PHE A 45 7.09 3.21 -4.08
CA PHE A 45 6.78 3.23 -5.49
C PHE A 45 7.53 4.39 -6.15
N PRO A 46 8.71 4.15 -6.75
CA PRO A 46 9.48 5.22 -7.39
C PRO A 46 8.68 5.86 -8.54
N HIS A 47 8.78 7.18 -8.67
CA HIS A 47 8.19 7.90 -9.79
C HIS A 47 8.96 7.53 -11.06
N GLY A 48 8.34 6.89 -12.05
CA GLY A 48 9.09 6.61 -13.28
C GLY A 48 8.45 5.81 -14.39
N ARG A 49 7.55 4.84 -14.15
CA ARG A 49 6.86 4.13 -15.25
C ARG A 49 5.73 3.24 -14.73
N GLY A 50 4.56 3.32 -15.39
CA GLY A 50 3.40 2.46 -15.11
C GLY A 50 2.30 3.11 -14.24
N TYR A 51 2.47 4.37 -13.84
CA TYR A 51 1.41 5.16 -13.21
C TYR A 51 0.71 5.99 -14.27
N ASP A 52 -0.62 5.96 -14.25
CA ASP A 52 -1.40 6.96 -14.94
C ASP A 52 -1.24 8.30 -14.18
N PRO A 53 -0.74 9.38 -14.81
CA PRO A 53 -0.59 10.67 -14.15
C PRO A 53 -1.93 11.37 -13.90
N ASP A 54 -3.00 10.97 -14.61
CA ASP A 54 -4.36 11.46 -14.41
C ASP A 54 -5.05 10.68 -13.27
N ASP A 55 -4.69 9.40 -13.09
CA ASP A 55 -5.14 8.55 -11.98
C ASP A 55 -4.00 7.82 -11.23
N VAL A 56 -3.19 8.62 -10.54
CA VAL A 56 -2.10 8.12 -9.69
C VAL A 56 -2.64 7.22 -8.58
N ARG A 57 -3.82 7.56 -8.03
CA ARG A 57 -4.46 6.80 -6.96
C ARG A 57 -4.87 5.41 -7.42
N GLY A 58 -5.61 5.29 -8.53
CA GLY A 58 -6.02 3.97 -9.05
C GLY A 58 -4.83 3.09 -9.40
N SER A 59 -3.78 3.67 -9.95
CA SER A 59 -2.53 2.97 -10.27
C SER A 59 -1.82 2.43 -9.01
N LEU A 60 -1.74 3.24 -7.95
CA LEU A 60 -1.16 2.83 -6.67
C LEU A 60 -1.99 1.76 -5.97
N VAL A 61 -3.32 1.89 -5.97
CA VAL A 61 -4.24 0.90 -5.38
C VAL A 61 -4.12 -0.43 -6.11
N ALA A 62 -4.19 -0.44 -7.44
CA ALA A 62 -4.05 -1.67 -8.23
C ALA A 62 -2.68 -2.35 -8.00
N GLY A 63 -1.61 -1.55 -7.90
CA GLY A 63 -0.27 -2.03 -7.56
C GLY A 63 -0.22 -2.66 -6.17
N CYS A 64 -0.81 -2.01 -5.15
CA CYS A 64 -0.93 -2.55 -3.81
C CYS A 64 -1.74 -3.84 -3.77
N GLU A 65 -2.91 -3.88 -4.42
CA GLU A 65 -3.76 -5.07 -4.47
C GLU A 65 -3.06 -6.26 -5.14
N ALA A 66 -2.28 -6.03 -6.20
CA ALA A 66 -1.49 -7.08 -6.85
C ALA A 66 -0.31 -7.54 -5.98
N MET A 67 0.26 -6.64 -5.16
CA MET A 67 1.44 -6.93 -4.34
C MET A 67 1.11 -7.57 -2.99
N VAL A 68 -0.02 -7.24 -2.38
CA VAL A 68 -0.51 -7.80 -1.10
C VAL A 68 -0.35 -9.32 -0.95
N PRO A 69 -0.69 -10.17 -1.93
CA PRO A 69 -0.47 -11.62 -1.82
C PRO A 69 1.01 -12.03 -1.81
N ASN A 70 1.90 -11.20 -2.36
CA ASN A 70 3.34 -11.44 -2.45
C ASN A 70 4.15 -10.74 -1.34
N LEU A 71 3.52 -9.87 -0.55
CA LEU A 71 4.21 -9.21 0.54
C LEU A 71 4.63 -10.27 1.56
N PRO A 72 5.89 -10.22 2.03
CA PRO A 72 6.32 -11.00 3.17
C PRO A 72 5.68 -10.36 4.41
N TRP A 73 4.37 -10.59 4.56
CA TRP A 73 3.73 -10.44 5.85
C TRP A 73 4.63 -11.16 6.83
N PRO A 74 4.93 -10.59 8.01
CA PRO A 74 5.51 -11.36 9.09
C PRO A 74 4.48 -12.44 9.42
N GLY A 75 4.53 -13.54 8.68
CA GLY A 75 3.88 -14.76 9.05
C GLY A 75 4.43 -15.06 10.42
N ILE A 76 3.54 -15.40 11.35
CA ILE A 76 3.92 -16.05 12.60
C ILE A 76 5.06 -17.00 12.25
N THR A 77 6.27 -16.66 12.72
CA THR A 77 7.39 -17.59 12.74
C THR A 77 6.98 -18.68 13.70
N ARG A 78 6.24 -19.67 13.21
CA ARG A 78 5.98 -20.89 13.95
C ARG A 78 7.26 -21.70 13.84
N HIS A 79 8.13 -21.52 14.82
CA HIS A 79 9.30 -22.36 15.04
C HIS A 79 9.05 -23.32 16.20
#